data_AF-A0A1G6LGR7-F1
#
_entry.id   AF-A0A1G6LGR7-F1
#
_cell.length_a   1.000
_cell.length_b   1.000
_cell.length_c   1.000
_cell.angle_alpha   90.00
_cell.angle_beta   90.00
_cell.angle_gamma   90.00
#
_symmetry.space_group_name_H-M   'P 1'
#
loop_
_entity.id
_entity.type
_entity.pdbx_description
1 polymer ?
#
loop_
_entity_poly.entity_id
_entity_poly.type
_entity_poly.pdbx_seq_one_letter_code
_entity_poly.pdbx_strand_id
1 'polypeptide(L)'
;MNEPVNPVEKRLGSSKHGQADARAWVEEGDGLAATARSIRARWLLIKRKIKAGKIERLRHGQMVALTGNPRASVLLMGYAVEMYLKAGLAQWLTHCPEALFLTDIRQYSHDYKRLADDLGIDAQIAPRDLLQFLSKAVTLEARYPASPREGETPIDATNRRTSDLWSDARFKAICLLVKKLRIHVVQMNSDRRNPRYSTGFGLESGGYIVMRVGGHLPSRVTVRPPDGKAWTNKKLNAVLEAIPSIAVQQRWRQCSIYLHHAEKGSQRVKFKP
;
A
#
# COMPACT_ATOMS: atom_id res chain seq x y z
N MET A 1 -28.01 -37.77 -1.50
CA MET A 1 -28.24 -36.32 -1.37
C MET A 1 -26.91 -35.64 -1.57
N ASN A 2 -26.75 -34.93 -2.68
CA ASN A 2 -25.52 -34.22 -3.01
C ASN A 2 -25.50 -32.89 -2.25
N GLU A 3 -24.54 -32.70 -1.35
CA GLU A 3 -24.25 -31.39 -0.77
C GLU A 3 -23.83 -30.43 -1.90
N PRO A 4 -24.41 -29.23 -2.00
CA PRO A 4 -23.89 -28.22 -2.91
C PRO A 4 -22.56 -27.72 -2.36
N VAL A 5 -21.46 -28.23 -2.92
CA VAL A 5 -20.12 -27.66 -2.75
C VAL A 5 -20.16 -26.27 -3.40
N ASN A 6 -20.39 -25.25 -2.58
CA ASN A 6 -20.20 -23.86 -3.01
C ASN A 6 -18.77 -23.71 -3.56
N PRO A 7 -18.57 -23.01 -4.70
CA PRO A 7 -17.23 -22.80 -5.23
C PRO A 7 -16.42 -22.10 -4.14
N VAL A 8 -15.33 -22.75 -3.71
CA VAL A 8 -14.41 -22.19 -2.72
C VAL A 8 -13.87 -20.89 -3.33
N GLU A 9 -14.39 -19.75 -2.89
CA GLU A 9 -13.89 -18.43 -3.30
C GLU A 9 -12.36 -18.43 -3.18
N LYS A 10 -11.67 -18.02 -4.25
CA LYS A 10 -10.20 -18.02 -4.29
C LYS A 10 -9.67 -17.16 -3.14
N ARG A 11 -8.94 -17.79 -2.22
CA ARG A 11 -8.38 -17.15 -1.02
C ARG A 11 -6.97 -16.63 -1.28
N LEU A 12 -6.62 -15.51 -0.66
CA LEU A 12 -5.25 -15.01 -0.65
C LEU A 12 -4.31 -16.02 0.03
N GLY A 13 -3.18 -16.30 -0.62
CA GLY A 13 -2.15 -17.23 -0.13
C GLY A 13 -2.31 -18.69 -0.60
N SER A 14 -3.41 -19.07 -1.26
CA SER A 14 -3.56 -20.41 -1.85
C SER A 14 -3.07 -20.52 -3.30
N SER A 15 -2.91 -19.39 -4.01
CA SER A 15 -2.32 -19.35 -5.35
C SER A 15 -1.09 -18.44 -5.39
N LYS A 16 0.01 -18.92 -5.97
CA LYS A 16 1.25 -18.13 -6.17
C LYS A 16 1.18 -17.13 -7.35
N HIS A 17 0.01 -16.95 -7.97
CA HIS A 17 -0.14 -16.17 -9.20
C HIS A 17 -1.41 -15.29 -9.16
N GLY A 18 -1.26 -14.01 -9.47
CA GLY A 18 -2.36 -13.03 -9.58
C GLY A 18 -2.08 -11.69 -8.89
N GLN A 19 -3.03 -10.75 -9.00
CA GLN A 19 -2.92 -9.42 -8.36
C GLN A 19 -2.87 -9.49 -6.83
N ALA A 20 -3.25 -10.62 -6.24
CA ALA A 20 -3.12 -10.93 -4.82
C ALA A 20 -1.70 -11.34 -4.35
N ASP A 21 -0.74 -11.50 -5.26
CA ASP A 21 0.62 -11.92 -4.90
C ASP A 21 1.46 -10.75 -4.36
N ALA A 22 1.67 -10.72 -3.04
CA ALA A 22 2.51 -9.74 -2.36
C ALA A 22 3.93 -9.67 -2.94
N ARG A 23 4.50 -10.78 -3.41
CA ARG A 23 5.85 -10.81 -3.97
C ARG A 23 5.91 -10.05 -5.30
N ALA A 24 4.94 -10.27 -6.19
CA ALA A 24 4.86 -9.56 -7.46
C ALA A 24 4.80 -8.02 -7.26
N TRP A 25 4.04 -7.55 -6.28
CA TRP A 25 4.02 -6.12 -5.92
C TRP A 25 5.39 -5.60 -5.45
N VAL A 26 6.11 -6.37 -4.64
CA VAL A 26 7.46 -5.98 -4.20
C VAL A 26 8.43 -5.91 -5.38
N GLU A 27 8.37 -6.89 -6.29
CA GLU A 27 9.23 -6.94 -7.48
C GLU A 27 8.93 -5.76 -8.44
N GLU A 28 7.66 -5.42 -8.66
CA GLU A 28 7.27 -4.24 -9.43
C GLU A 28 7.79 -2.95 -8.78
N GLY A 29 7.61 -2.80 -7.46
CA GLY A 29 8.13 -1.67 -6.69
C GLY A 29 9.65 -1.51 -6.81
N ASP A 30 10.39 -2.63 -6.80
CA ASP A 30 11.84 -2.65 -6.96
C ASP A 30 12.28 -2.16 -8.34
N GLY A 31 11.58 -2.59 -9.40
CA GLY A 31 11.81 -2.13 -10.77
C GLY A 31 11.59 -0.62 -10.93
N LEU A 32 10.46 -0.12 -10.39
CA LEU A 32 10.12 1.31 -10.41
C LEU A 32 11.16 2.15 -9.64
N ALA A 33 11.54 1.72 -8.44
CA ALA A 33 12.53 2.41 -7.61
C ALA A 33 13.93 2.42 -8.25
N ALA A 34 14.33 1.32 -8.90
CA ALA A 34 15.60 1.25 -9.64
C ALA A 34 15.59 2.22 -10.84
N THR A 35 14.52 2.20 -11.63
CA THR A 35 14.34 3.08 -12.80
C THR A 35 14.36 4.55 -12.39
N ALA A 36 13.63 4.92 -11.33
CA ALA A 36 13.61 6.26 -10.79
C ALA A 36 15.01 6.79 -10.41
N ARG A 37 15.81 5.95 -9.74
CA ARG A 37 17.19 6.29 -9.36
C ARG A 37 18.07 6.50 -10.58
N SER A 38 17.96 5.65 -11.60
CA SER A 38 18.71 5.78 -12.86
C SER A 38 18.38 7.08 -13.59
N ILE A 39 17.08 7.43 -13.69
CA ILE A 39 16.62 8.69 -14.29
C ILE A 39 17.19 9.90 -13.51
N ARG A 40 17.11 9.87 -12.18
CA ARG A 40 17.64 10.94 -11.33
C ARG A 40 19.16 11.08 -11.47
N ALA A 41 19.89 9.98 -11.47
CA ALA A 41 21.35 9.99 -11.61
C ALA A 41 21.76 10.61 -12.95
N ARG A 42 21.09 10.23 -14.05
CA ARG A 42 21.32 10.84 -15.37
C ARG A 42 21.04 12.35 -15.36
N TRP A 43 19.94 12.77 -14.75
CA TRP A 43 19.60 14.18 -14.62
C TRP A 43 20.67 14.96 -13.84
N LEU A 44 21.14 14.42 -12.71
CA LEU A 44 22.21 15.03 -11.92
C LEU A 44 23.52 15.19 -12.69
N LEU A 45 23.90 14.20 -13.50
CA LEU A 45 25.09 14.26 -14.34
C LEU A 45 24.98 15.39 -15.37
N ILE A 46 23.82 15.52 -16.04
CA ILE A 46 23.59 16.60 -17.01
C ILE A 46 23.63 17.96 -16.31
N LYS A 47 22.94 18.10 -15.17
CA LYS A 47 22.94 19.32 -14.35
C LYS A 47 24.35 19.75 -13.95
N ARG A 48 25.23 18.81 -13.56
CA ARG A 48 26.64 19.08 -13.25
C ARG A 48 27.44 19.53 -14.46
N LYS A 49 27.25 18.91 -15.62
CA LYS A 49 27.96 19.29 -16.85
C LYS A 49 27.59 20.70 -17.30
N ILE A 50 26.31 21.07 -17.23
CA ILE A 50 25.84 22.44 -17.50
C ILE A 50 26.51 23.43 -16.53
N LYS A 51 26.46 23.15 -15.22
CA LYS A 51 27.08 24.03 -14.20
C LYS A 51 28.59 24.21 -14.41
N ALA A 52 29.27 23.18 -14.92
CA ALA A 52 30.70 23.23 -15.21
C ALA A 52 31.04 23.88 -16.58
N GLY A 53 30.07 24.45 -17.29
CA GLY A 53 30.28 25.04 -18.62
C GLY A 53 30.59 24.01 -19.72
N LYS A 54 30.47 22.71 -19.44
CA LYS A 54 30.81 21.63 -20.39
C LYS A 54 29.73 21.37 -21.45
N ILE A 55 28.60 22.08 -21.35
CA ILE A 55 27.50 22.04 -22.31
C ILE A 55 27.08 23.49 -22.56
N GLU A 56 27.45 24.02 -23.72
CA GLU A 56 27.12 25.39 -24.12
C GLU A 56 25.70 25.51 -24.69
N ARG A 57 25.21 24.47 -25.38
CA ARG A 57 23.84 24.39 -25.91
C ARG A 57 23.23 23.02 -25.71
N LEU A 58 21.99 23.00 -25.23
CA LEU A 58 21.18 21.78 -25.10
C LEU A 58 20.37 21.56 -26.38
N ARG A 59 20.42 20.34 -26.92
CA ARG A 59 19.45 19.91 -27.94
C ARG A 59 18.05 19.87 -27.33
N HIS A 60 17.01 20.06 -28.15
CA HIS A 60 15.61 20.08 -27.70
C HIS A 60 15.25 18.88 -26.80
N GLY A 61 15.58 17.65 -27.22
CA GLY A 61 15.34 16.46 -26.40
C GLY A 61 16.08 16.44 -25.05
N GLN A 62 17.26 17.05 -24.96
CA GLN A 62 17.98 17.18 -23.69
C GLN A 62 17.32 18.20 -22.76
N MET A 63 16.74 19.26 -23.32
CA MET A 63 15.98 20.27 -22.57
C MET A 63 14.67 19.69 -22.00
N VAL A 64 13.96 18.92 -22.81
CA VAL A 64 12.76 18.17 -22.38
C VAL A 64 13.12 17.20 -21.26
N ALA A 65 14.20 16.42 -21.42
CA ALA A 65 14.66 15.50 -20.37
C ALA A 65 15.10 16.23 -19.10
N LEU A 66 15.71 17.41 -19.21
CA LEU A 66 16.17 18.19 -18.05
C LEU A 66 15.01 18.65 -17.17
N THR A 67 13.87 18.97 -17.77
CA THR A 67 12.67 19.45 -17.07
C THR A 67 11.74 18.31 -16.63
N GLY A 68 11.66 17.23 -17.42
CA GLY A 68 10.80 16.08 -17.17
C GLY A 68 11.39 15.03 -16.21
N ASN A 69 12.68 14.74 -16.29
CA ASN A 69 13.31 13.65 -15.52
C ASN A 69 13.13 13.76 -14.00
N PRO A 70 13.24 14.94 -13.36
CA PRO A 70 12.98 15.05 -11.92
C PRO A 70 11.56 14.61 -11.56
N ARG A 71 10.56 15.08 -12.32
CA ARG A 71 9.15 14.76 -12.09
C ARG A 71 8.88 13.28 -12.30
N ALA A 72 9.37 12.73 -13.41
CA ALA A 72 9.27 11.29 -13.71
C ALA A 72 9.93 10.43 -12.62
N SER A 73 11.10 10.84 -12.11
CA SER A 73 11.77 10.11 -11.04
C SER A 73 10.97 10.11 -9.73
N VAL A 74 10.34 11.23 -9.35
CA VAL A 74 9.47 11.27 -8.15
C VAL A 74 8.19 10.47 -8.37
N LEU A 75 7.59 10.55 -9.56
CA LEU A 75 6.38 9.79 -9.89
C LEU A 75 6.61 8.29 -9.76
N LEU A 76 7.70 7.77 -10.32
CA LEU A 76 8.08 6.37 -10.21
C LEU A 76 8.37 5.96 -8.76
N MET A 77 8.97 6.84 -7.94
CA MET A 77 9.12 6.58 -6.51
C MET A 77 7.78 6.54 -5.76
N GLY A 78 6.84 7.40 -6.14
CA GLY A 78 5.47 7.37 -5.60
C GLY A 78 4.78 6.05 -5.89
N TYR A 79 4.85 5.58 -7.15
CA TYR A 79 4.32 4.26 -7.50
C TYR A 79 5.06 3.13 -6.79
N ALA A 80 6.38 3.20 -6.63
CA ALA A 80 7.11 2.19 -5.85
C ALA A 80 6.59 2.10 -4.41
N VAL A 81 6.37 3.24 -3.74
CA VAL A 81 5.74 3.29 -2.41
C VAL A 81 4.36 2.65 -2.41
N GLU A 82 3.54 2.95 -3.41
CA GLU A 82 2.21 2.35 -3.57
C GLU A 82 2.28 0.83 -3.70
N MET A 83 3.19 0.31 -4.53
CA MET A 83 3.36 -1.13 -4.70
C MET A 83 3.74 -1.80 -3.37
N TYR A 84 4.68 -1.23 -2.61
CA TYR A 84 5.06 -1.79 -1.31
C TYR A 84 3.90 -1.75 -0.29
N LEU A 85 3.13 -0.67 -0.22
CA LEU A 85 1.97 -0.61 0.68
C LEU A 85 0.90 -1.63 0.28
N LYS A 86 0.64 -1.81 -1.02
CA LYS A 86 -0.29 -2.83 -1.54
C LYS A 86 0.20 -4.25 -1.29
N ALA A 87 1.51 -4.49 -1.34
CA ALA A 87 2.11 -5.75 -0.91
C ALA A 87 1.84 -6.01 0.59
N GLY A 88 2.00 -4.99 1.44
CA GLY A 88 1.64 -5.08 2.86
C GLY A 88 0.15 -5.41 3.08
N LEU A 89 -0.74 -4.79 2.31
CA LEU A 89 -2.18 -5.10 2.32
C LEU A 89 -2.48 -6.54 1.93
N ALA A 90 -1.84 -7.05 0.86
CA ALA A 90 -1.99 -8.45 0.45
C ALA A 90 -1.56 -9.43 1.54
N GLN A 91 -0.47 -9.12 2.25
CA GLN A 91 -0.01 -9.92 3.38
C GLN A 91 -0.91 -9.80 4.61
N TRP A 92 -1.56 -8.67 4.81
CA TRP A 92 -2.50 -8.46 5.91
C TRP A 92 -3.83 -9.18 5.70
N LEU A 93 -4.24 -9.34 4.44
CA LEU A 93 -5.47 -10.04 4.04
C LEU A 93 -5.26 -11.51 3.66
N THR A 94 -4.13 -12.12 4.02
CA THR A 94 -3.89 -13.55 3.79
C THR A 94 -5.04 -14.40 4.35
N HIS A 95 -5.49 -15.40 3.58
CA HIS A 95 -6.70 -16.23 3.78
C HIS A 95 -8.05 -15.55 3.61
N CYS A 96 -8.12 -14.22 3.41
CA CYS A 96 -9.36 -13.58 2.98
C CYS A 96 -9.64 -13.88 1.50
N PRO A 97 -10.87 -13.71 1.01
CA PRO A 97 -11.18 -13.79 -0.43
C PRO A 97 -10.42 -12.72 -1.22
N GLU A 98 -9.95 -13.08 -2.43
CA GLU A 98 -9.25 -12.14 -3.34
C GLU A 98 -10.11 -10.90 -3.66
N ALA A 99 -11.44 -11.07 -3.77
CA ALA A 99 -12.37 -9.97 -4.00
C ALA A 99 -12.28 -8.86 -2.93
N LEU A 100 -12.08 -9.21 -1.66
CA LEU A 100 -11.93 -8.22 -0.59
C LEU A 100 -10.68 -7.37 -0.80
N PHE A 101 -9.56 -7.99 -1.17
CA PHE A 101 -8.33 -7.26 -1.46
C PHE A 101 -8.48 -6.31 -2.64
N LEU A 102 -9.16 -6.73 -3.71
CA LEU A 102 -9.43 -5.86 -4.86
C LEU A 102 -10.29 -4.65 -4.48
N THR A 103 -11.31 -4.85 -3.65
CA THR A 103 -12.14 -3.76 -3.13
C THR A 103 -11.34 -2.82 -2.23
N ASP A 104 -10.57 -3.35 -1.28
CA ASP A 104 -9.76 -2.54 -0.37
C ASP A 104 -8.69 -1.73 -1.14
N ILE A 105 -8.00 -2.33 -2.12
CA ILE A 105 -7.05 -1.61 -2.99
C ILE A 105 -7.71 -0.40 -3.66
N ARG A 106 -8.91 -0.56 -4.19
CA ARG A 106 -9.63 0.53 -4.87
C ARG A 106 -10.01 1.64 -3.91
N GLN A 107 -10.38 1.29 -2.68
CA GLN A 107 -10.73 2.27 -1.65
C GLN A 107 -9.54 3.07 -1.14
N TYR A 108 -8.39 2.42 -0.95
CA TYR A 108 -7.17 3.15 -0.61
C TYR A 108 -6.70 3.99 -1.79
N SER A 109 -6.83 3.50 -3.03
CA SER A 109 -6.40 4.22 -4.24
C SER A 109 -4.95 4.73 -4.08
N HIS A 110 -4.76 6.05 -4.04
CA HIS A 110 -3.48 6.71 -3.81
C HIS A 110 -3.33 7.34 -2.41
N ASP A 111 -4.20 7.01 -1.45
CA ASP A 111 -4.10 7.47 -0.05
C ASP A 111 -3.09 6.63 0.73
N TYR A 112 -1.82 6.93 0.50
CA TYR A 112 -0.69 6.21 1.09
C TYR A 112 -0.63 6.35 2.60
N LYS A 113 -1.05 7.52 3.12
CA LYS A 113 -1.05 7.80 4.56
C LYS A 113 -2.02 6.87 5.26
N ARG A 114 -3.28 6.84 4.81
CA ARG A 114 -4.31 6.00 5.40
C ARG A 114 -3.93 4.52 5.35
N LEU A 115 -3.40 4.04 4.22
CA LEU A 115 -2.98 2.65 4.11
C LEU A 115 -1.82 2.31 5.06
N ALA A 116 -0.82 3.20 5.21
CA ALA A 116 0.26 3.01 6.16
C ALA A 116 -0.23 3.01 7.62
N ASP A 117 -1.20 3.87 7.95
CA ASP A 117 -1.84 3.93 9.27
C ASP A 117 -2.60 2.63 9.59
N ASP A 118 -3.40 2.12 8.65
CA ASP A 118 -4.15 0.88 8.82
C ASP A 118 -3.26 -0.36 8.91
N LEU A 119 -2.12 -0.37 8.19
CA LEU A 119 -1.08 -1.38 8.32
C LEU A 119 -0.23 -1.23 9.59
N GLY A 120 -0.43 -0.18 10.40
CA GLY A 120 0.31 0.06 11.63
C GLY A 120 1.81 0.36 11.42
N ILE A 121 2.18 0.91 10.27
CA ILE A 121 3.58 1.21 9.94
C ILE A 121 4.02 2.47 10.68
N ASP A 122 5.08 2.38 11.47
CA ASP A 122 5.59 3.51 12.26
C ASP A 122 6.02 4.71 11.40
N ALA A 123 5.87 5.93 11.93
CA ALA A 123 6.25 7.17 11.24
C ALA A 123 7.76 7.27 10.96
N GLN A 124 8.62 6.62 11.73
CA GLN A 124 10.07 6.53 11.48
C GLN A 124 10.40 5.67 10.24
N ILE A 125 9.52 4.73 9.89
CA ILE A 125 9.62 3.90 8.69
C ILE A 125 9.01 4.64 7.51
N ALA A 126 7.79 5.16 7.70
CA ALA A 126 7.03 5.83 6.66
C ALA A 126 6.53 7.22 7.12
N PRO A 127 7.36 8.28 7.05
CA PRO A 127 6.97 9.61 7.47
C PRO A 127 5.74 10.10 6.71
N ARG A 128 4.72 10.56 7.44
CA ARG A 128 3.40 10.86 6.86
C ARG A 128 3.42 12.06 5.92
N ASP A 129 4.29 13.04 6.16
CA ASP A 129 4.49 14.18 5.28
C ASP A 129 5.03 13.75 3.90
N LEU A 130 5.96 12.80 3.88
CA LEU A 130 6.52 12.23 2.65
C LEU A 130 5.50 11.36 1.92
N LEU A 131 4.73 10.53 2.64
CA LEU A 131 3.64 9.77 2.03
C LEU A 131 2.59 10.69 1.40
N GLN A 132 2.20 11.75 2.11
CA GLN A 132 1.23 12.73 1.61
C GLN A 132 1.76 13.47 0.37
N PHE A 133 3.03 13.83 0.38
CA PHE A 133 3.69 14.45 -0.77
C PHE A 133 3.69 13.53 -1.98
N LEU A 134 4.08 12.26 -1.82
CA LEU A 134 4.10 11.29 -2.92
C LEU A 134 2.69 11.00 -3.45
N SER A 135 1.69 10.89 -2.57
CA SER A 135 0.28 10.76 -2.94
C SER A 135 -0.19 11.93 -3.83
N LYS A 136 0.17 13.16 -3.46
CA LYS A 136 -0.11 14.35 -4.29
C LYS A 136 0.67 14.34 -5.60
N ALA A 137 1.93 13.89 -5.59
CA ALA A 137 2.74 13.79 -6.79
C ALA A 137 2.13 12.83 -7.83
N VAL A 138 1.64 11.65 -7.41
CA VAL A 138 1.05 10.66 -8.31
C VAL A 138 -0.37 10.99 -8.78
N THR A 139 -1.11 11.81 -8.03
CA THR A 139 -2.50 12.17 -8.39
C THR A 139 -2.56 13.44 -9.22
N LEU A 140 -1.74 14.43 -8.86
CA LEU A 140 -1.81 15.77 -9.41
C LEU A 140 -0.44 16.24 -9.83
N GLU A 141 0.45 16.49 -8.87
CA GLU A 141 1.60 17.41 -9.02
C GLU A 141 2.63 16.98 -10.07
N ALA A 142 2.77 15.68 -10.39
CA ALA A 142 3.67 15.23 -11.45
C ALA A 142 2.97 14.93 -12.79
N ARG A 143 1.62 14.97 -12.85
CA ARG A 143 0.83 14.52 -14.01
C ARG A 143 0.28 15.63 -14.89
N TYR A 144 -0.11 16.75 -14.28
CA TYR A 144 -0.75 17.85 -15.01
C TYR A 144 0.16 19.07 -15.12
N PRO A 145 -0.02 19.94 -16.14
CA PRO A 145 0.61 21.26 -16.17
C PRO A 145 0.25 22.09 -14.93
N ALA A 146 1.12 23.02 -14.53
CA ALA A 146 0.84 23.96 -13.43
C ALA A 146 -0.27 24.94 -13.83
N SER A 147 -1.30 25.05 -12.99
CA SER A 147 -2.32 26.08 -13.10
C SER A 147 -1.97 27.22 -12.15
N PRO A 148 -1.83 28.46 -12.64
CA PRO A 148 -1.62 29.62 -11.79
C PRO A 148 -2.82 29.84 -10.86
N ARG A 149 -2.54 30.22 -9.61
CA ARG A 149 -3.55 30.78 -8.71
C ARG A 149 -3.83 32.24 -9.07
N GLU A 150 -4.90 32.80 -8.52
CA GLU A 150 -5.18 34.24 -8.65
C GLU A 150 -3.99 35.05 -8.12
N GLY A 151 -3.49 35.99 -8.93
CA GLY A 151 -2.29 36.78 -8.64
C GLY A 151 -0.93 36.06 -8.85
N GLU A 152 -0.92 34.79 -9.28
CA GLU A 152 0.31 34.02 -9.54
C GLU A 152 0.67 34.05 -11.04
N THR A 153 1.94 34.24 -11.39
CA THR A 153 2.37 34.08 -12.79
C THR A 153 2.49 32.59 -13.17
N PRO A 154 2.44 32.23 -14.47
CA PRO A 154 2.72 30.86 -14.91
C PRO A 154 4.09 30.31 -14.49
N ILE A 155 5.08 31.21 -14.37
CA ILE A 155 6.43 30.86 -13.94
C ILE A 155 6.43 30.55 -12.44
N ASP A 156 5.76 31.35 -11.62
CA ASP A 156 5.64 31.12 -10.18
C ASP A 156 4.91 29.82 -9.88
N ALA A 157 3.82 29.55 -10.60
CA ALA A 157 3.07 28.30 -10.51
C ALA A 157 3.95 27.08 -10.85
N THR A 158 4.80 27.21 -11.88
CA THR A 158 5.75 26.18 -12.28
C THR A 158 6.84 25.99 -11.23
N ASN A 159 7.46 27.05 -10.74
CA ASN A 159 8.51 27.03 -9.73
C ASN A 159 8.01 26.43 -8.41
N ARG A 160 6.84 26.89 -7.92
CA ARG A 160 6.19 26.35 -6.73
C ARG A 160 6.02 24.84 -6.83
N ARG A 161 5.47 24.34 -7.94
CA ARG A 161 5.20 22.92 -8.16
C ARG A 161 6.47 22.08 -8.36
N THR A 162 7.49 22.65 -8.97
CA THR A 162 8.70 21.90 -9.34
C THR A 162 9.78 21.92 -8.27
N SER A 163 9.79 22.91 -7.38
CA SER A 163 10.81 23.09 -6.35
C SER A 163 11.10 21.81 -5.56
N ASP A 164 10.05 21.19 -5.01
CA ASP A 164 10.17 19.93 -4.25
C ASP A 164 10.53 18.74 -5.14
N LEU A 165 9.95 18.65 -6.34
CA LEU A 165 10.24 17.59 -7.31
C LEU A 165 11.72 17.63 -7.76
N TRP A 166 12.32 18.82 -7.77
CA TRP A 166 13.69 19.07 -8.24
C TRP A 166 14.71 19.08 -7.10
N SER A 167 14.25 19.02 -5.84
CA SER A 167 15.11 19.01 -4.67
C SER A 167 15.87 17.69 -4.51
N ASP A 168 17.20 17.78 -4.43
CA ASP A 168 18.07 16.61 -4.22
C ASP A 168 17.95 16.06 -2.80
N ALA A 169 17.76 16.94 -1.81
CA ALA A 169 17.51 16.55 -0.43
C ALA A 169 16.19 15.79 -0.32
N ARG A 170 15.12 16.30 -0.96
CA ARG A 170 13.81 15.64 -0.97
C ARG A 170 13.88 14.28 -1.65
N PHE A 171 14.53 14.18 -2.81
CA PHE A 171 14.70 12.90 -3.50
C PHE A 171 15.49 11.88 -2.66
N LYS A 172 16.54 12.31 -1.96
CA LYS A 172 17.27 11.42 -1.03
C LYS A 172 16.38 10.92 0.12
N ALA A 173 15.54 11.78 0.69
CA ALA A 173 14.58 11.38 1.71
C ALA A 173 13.57 10.35 1.19
N ILE A 174 13.09 10.52 -0.05
CA ILE A 174 12.21 9.57 -0.73
C ILE A 174 12.91 8.22 -0.95
N CYS A 175 14.17 8.22 -1.39
CA CYS A 175 14.95 6.98 -1.51
C CYS A 175 15.07 6.24 -0.17
N LEU A 176 15.28 6.98 0.93
CA LEU A 176 15.37 6.38 2.26
C LEU A 176 14.03 5.80 2.71
N LEU A 177 12.92 6.52 2.49
CA LEU A 177 11.56 6.03 2.70
C LEU A 177 11.32 4.72 1.95
N VAL A 178 11.56 4.70 0.64
CA VAL A 178 11.38 3.52 -0.22
C VAL A 178 12.16 2.33 0.31
N LYS A 179 13.44 2.54 0.66
CA LYS A 179 14.28 1.47 1.22
C LYS A 179 13.73 0.93 2.54
N LYS A 180 13.38 1.82 3.49
CA LYS A 180 12.84 1.44 4.80
C LYS A 180 11.51 0.69 4.66
N LEU A 181 10.61 1.21 3.83
CA LEU A 181 9.29 0.64 3.60
C LEU A 181 9.39 -0.74 2.95
N ARG A 182 10.22 -0.90 1.92
CA ARG A 182 10.47 -2.20 1.28
C ARG A 182 10.92 -3.24 2.31
N ILE A 183 11.93 -2.90 3.12
CA ILE A 183 12.45 -3.81 4.15
C ILE A 183 11.34 -4.20 5.12
N HIS A 184 10.58 -3.23 5.60
CA HIS A 184 9.51 -3.47 6.56
C HIS A 184 8.40 -4.35 5.99
N VAL A 185 7.96 -4.10 4.76
CA VAL A 185 6.93 -4.89 4.06
C VAL A 185 7.38 -6.33 3.80
N VAL A 186 8.67 -6.57 3.55
CA VAL A 186 9.19 -7.94 3.43
C VAL A 186 9.11 -8.67 4.79
N GLN A 187 9.39 -7.98 5.89
CA GLN A 187 9.29 -8.53 7.25
C GLN A 187 7.84 -8.84 7.67
N MET A 188 6.86 -8.19 7.04
CA MET A 188 5.44 -8.44 7.33
C MET A 188 5.00 -9.89 6.98
N ASN A 189 5.79 -10.59 6.16
CA ASN A 189 5.56 -11.96 5.75
C ASN A 189 6.14 -13.00 6.75
N SER A 190 6.43 -12.56 7.99
CA SER A 190 7.10 -13.29 9.07
C SER A 190 8.62 -13.11 9.06
N ASP A 191 9.19 -13.01 10.27
CA ASP A 191 10.60 -13.24 10.52
C ASP A 191 10.78 -14.02 11.83
N ARG A 192 12.04 -14.34 12.18
CA ARG A 192 12.36 -15.12 13.39
C ARG A 192 11.95 -14.43 14.70
N ARG A 193 11.91 -13.09 14.73
CA ARG A 193 11.59 -12.29 15.92
C ARG A 193 10.08 -12.03 16.05
N ASN A 194 9.36 -12.02 14.93
CA ASN A 194 7.92 -11.79 14.89
C ASN A 194 7.26 -12.79 13.94
N PRO A 195 7.01 -14.03 14.41
CA PRO A 195 6.40 -15.06 13.57
C PRO A 195 4.96 -14.69 13.20
N ARG A 196 4.55 -15.04 11.99
CA ARG A 196 3.16 -14.87 11.53
C ARG A 196 2.35 -16.14 11.78
N TYR A 197 1.11 -15.97 12.26
CA TYR A 197 0.08 -17.00 12.22
C TYR A 197 -1.16 -16.46 11.51
N SER A 198 -1.75 -17.27 10.63
CA SER A 198 -3.00 -16.96 9.95
C SER A 198 -3.86 -18.21 9.81
N THR A 199 -5.16 -18.08 9.96
CA THR A 199 -6.13 -19.17 9.80
C THR A 199 -7.47 -18.63 9.29
N GLY A 200 -8.23 -19.46 8.60
CA GLY A 200 -9.54 -19.09 8.07
C GLY A 200 -10.56 -20.21 8.18
N PHE A 201 -11.79 -19.87 8.53
CA PHE A 201 -12.93 -20.76 8.70
C PHE A 201 -14.03 -20.33 7.73
N GLY A 202 -14.53 -21.27 6.93
CA GLY A 202 -15.76 -21.05 6.16
C GLY A 202 -16.97 -21.16 7.08
N LEU A 203 -18.00 -20.38 6.77
CA LEU A 203 -19.33 -20.50 7.35
C LEU A 203 -20.32 -20.82 6.22
N GLU A 204 -21.55 -21.18 6.58
CA GLU A 204 -22.64 -21.35 5.62
C GLU A 204 -22.88 -20.08 4.79
N SER A 205 -23.48 -20.25 3.62
CA SER A 205 -23.95 -19.16 2.75
C SER A 205 -22.90 -18.06 2.53
N GLY A 206 -21.67 -18.43 2.17
CA GLY A 206 -20.60 -17.49 1.80
C GLY A 206 -19.97 -16.73 2.97
N GLY A 207 -20.38 -17.00 4.21
CA GLY A 207 -19.76 -16.40 5.39
C GLY A 207 -18.35 -16.93 5.65
N TYR A 208 -17.52 -16.16 6.34
CA TYR A 208 -16.19 -16.60 6.74
C TYR A 208 -15.64 -15.82 7.93
N ILE A 209 -14.66 -16.41 8.60
CA ILE A 209 -13.84 -15.76 9.63
C ILE A 209 -12.38 -16.02 9.33
N VAL A 210 -11.56 -14.98 9.26
CA VAL A 210 -10.12 -15.07 9.05
C VAL A 210 -9.41 -14.34 10.18
N MET A 211 -8.49 -15.01 10.86
CA MET A 211 -7.66 -14.39 11.90
C MET A 211 -6.21 -14.37 11.44
N ARG A 212 -5.55 -13.22 11.61
CA ARG A 212 -4.13 -13.03 11.31
C ARG A 212 -3.45 -12.31 12.48
N VAL A 213 -2.33 -12.85 12.97
CA VAL A 213 -1.53 -12.28 14.07
C VAL A 213 -0.03 -12.34 13.76
N GLY A 214 0.73 -11.40 14.33
CA GLY A 214 2.19 -11.35 14.22
C GLY A 214 2.71 -10.90 12.85
N GLY A 215 3.99 -11.16 12.55
CA GLY A 215 4.64 -10.69 11.32
C GLY A 215 4.55 -9.17 11.16
N HIS A 216 4.89 -8.41 12.21
CA HIS A 216 4.94 -6.94 12.24
C HIS A 216 3.70 -6.19 11.75
N LEU A 217 2.55 -6.87 11.69
CA LEU A 217 1.27 -6.28 11.32
C LEU A 217 0.32 -6.29 12.53
N PRO A 218 -0.58 -5.31 12.63
CA PRO A 218 -1.65 -5.34 13.61
C PRO A 218 -2.46 -6.63 13.52
N SER A 219 -2.65 -7.26 14.68
CA SER A 219 -3.48 -8.45 14.82
C SER A 219 -4.92 -8.13 14.41
N ARG A 220 -5.50 -8.98 13.57
CA ARG A 220 -6.77 -8.73 12.90
C ARG A 220 -7.64 -9.99 12.84
N VAL A 221 -8.94 -9.80 12.99
CA VAL A 221 -9.98 -10.76 12.61
C VAL A 221 -10.86 -10.10 11.55
N THR A 222 -10.97 -10.72 10.37
CA THR A 222 -11.92 -10.32 9.32
C THR A 222 -13.10 -11.27 9.34
N VAL A 223 -14.32 -10.72 9.32
CA VAL A 223 -15.55 -11.50 9.39
C VAL A 223 -16.50 -11.07 8.28
N ARG A 224 -17.04 -12.06 7.57
CA ARG A 224 -18.24 -11.92 6.76
C ARG A 224 -19.32 -12.81 7.37
N PRO A 225 -20.40 -12.25 7.93
CA PRO A 225 -21.58 -13.04 8.29
C PRO A 225 -22.11 -13.80 7.08
N PRO A 226 -22.77 -14.97 7.28
CA PRO A 226 -23.52 -15.64 6.22
C PRO A 226 -24.50 -14.67 5.54
N ASP A 227 -24.72 -14.85 4.24
CA ASP A 227 -25.58 -13.97 3.46
C ASP A 227 -26.98 -13.80 4.11
N GLY A 228 -27.50 -12.57 4.08
CA GLY A 228 -28.78 -12.22 4.70
C GLY A 228 -28.76 -12.10 6.23
N LYS A 229 -27.62 -12.35 6.91
CA LYS A 229 -27.51 -12.22 8.36
C LYS A 229 -26.74 -10.96 8.77
N ALA A 230 -27.36 -10.12 9.59
CA ALA A 230 -26.64 -9.09 10.36
C ALA A 230 -26.22 -9.68 11.71
N TRP A 231 -24.97 -9.49 12.11
CA TRP A 231 -24.48 -9.97 13.41
C TRP A 231 -24.37 -8.83 14.41
N THR A 232 -24.94 -9.05 15.59
CA THR A 232 -24.68 -8.23 16.78
C THR A 232 -23.34 -8.61 17.42
N ASN A 233 -22.80 -7.76 18.29
CA ASN A 233 -21.58 -8.05 19.06
C ASN A 233 -21.69 -9.39 19.82
N LYS A 234 -22.85 -9.65 20.44
CA LYS A 234 -23.11 -10.89 21.17
C LYS A 234 -23.01 -12.11 20.27
N LYS A 235 -23.60 -12.05 19.06
CA LYS A 235 -23.55 -13.16 18.12
C LYS A 235 -22.13 -13.39 17.60
N LEU A 236 -21.41 -12.30 17.29
CA LEU A 236 -20.02 -12.38 16.84
C LEU A 236 -19.12 -13.04 17.89
N ASN A 237 -19.19 -12.60 19.15
CA ASN A 237 -18.41 -13.18 20.24
C ASN A 237 -18.71 -14.67 20.41
N ALA A 238 -19.99 -15.04 20.43
CA ALA A 238 -20.39 -16.44 20.54
C ALA A 238 -19.84 -17.31 19.39
N VAL A 239 -19.81 -16.77 18.16
CA VAL A 239 -19.22 -17.49 17.03
C VAL A 239 -17.70 -17.61 17.20
N LEU A 240 -17.00 -16.53 17.57
CA LEU A 240 -15.54 -16.55 17.76
C LEU A 240 -15.11 -17.50 18.89
N GLU A 241 -15.91 -17.61 19.95
CA GLU A 241 -15.68 -18.54 21.07
C GLU A 241 -15.92 -20.00 20.68
N ALA A 242 -16.91 -20.25 19.81
CA ALA A 242 -17.25 -21.59 19.32
C ALA A 242 -16.31 -22.12 18.22
N ILE A 243 -15.38 -21.30 17.69
CA ILE A 243 -14.42 -21.77 16.69
C ILE A 243 -13.50 -22.82 17.34
N PRO A 244 -13.39 -24.03 16.75
CA PRO A 244 -12.55 -25.11 17.27
C PRO A 244 -11.06 -24.88 16.93
N SER A 245 -10.52 -23.74 17.37
CA SER A 245 -9.11 -23.38 17.22
C SER A 245 -8.61 -22.70 18.47
N ILE A 246 -7.69 -23.39 19.17
CA ILE A 246 -7.04 -22.89 20.39
C ILE A 246 -6.41 -21.51 20.13
N ALA A 247 -5.76 -21.35 18.97
CA ALA A 247 -5.13 -20.08 18.60
C ALA A 247 -6.14 -18.94 18.50
N VAL A 248 -7.32 -19.19 17.91
CA VAL A 248 -8.41 -18.21 17.84
C VAL A 248 -8.90 -17.91 19.24
N GLN A 249 -9.32 -18.92 19.99
CA GLN A 249 -9.89 -18.79 21.33
C GLN A 249 -9.00 -17.98 22.29
N GLN A 250 -7.68 -18.13 22.18
CA GLN A 250 -6.73 -17.41 23.02
C GLN A 250 -6.43 -15.96 22.57
N ARG A 251 -6.54 -15.66 21.26
CA ARG A 251 -5.97 -14.41 20.71
C ARG A 251 -7.00 -13.45 20.12
N TRP A 252 -8.19 -13.90 19.74
CA TRP A 252 -9.14 -13.06 19.00
C TRP A 252 -9.53 -11.78 19.76
N ARG A 253 -9.58 -11.82 21.09
CA ARG A 253 -9.89 -10.66 21.96
C ARG A 253 -8.84 -9.55 21.89
N GLN A 254 -7.62 -9.86 21.46
CA GLN A 254 -6.52 -8.89 21.28
C GLN A 254 -6.47 -8.35 19.84
N CYS A 255 -7.28 -8.89 18.94
CA CYS A 255 -7.30 -8.49 17.55
C CYS A 255 -8.27 -7.32 17.32
N SER A 256 -7.94 -6.48 16.35
CA SER A 256 -8.94 -5.58 15.77
C SER A 256 -9.88 -6.37 14.86
N ILE A 257 -11.19 -6.13 14.99
CA ILE A 257 -12.21 -6.83 14.22
C ILE A 257 -12.64 -5.96 13.03
N TYR A 258 -12.72 -6.57 11.86
CA TYR A 258 -13.13 -5.96 10.60
C TYR A 258 -14.31 -6.73 10.03
N LEU A 259 -15.37 -6.02 9.68
CA LEU A 259 -16.48 -6.59 8.92
C LEU A 259 -16.23 -6.40 7.44
N HIS A 260 -16.36 -7.49 6.68
CA HIS A 260 -16.33 -7.45 5.24
C HIS A 260 -17.74 -7.18 4.70
N HIS A 261 -17.87 -6.06 4.00
CA HIS A 261 -19.05 -5.72 3.21
C HIS A 261 -18.69 -5.86 1.73
N ALA A 262 -19.43 -6.67 0.97
CA ALA A 262 -19.08 -7.01 -0.42
C ALA A 262 -18.79 -5.77 -1.30
N GLU A 263 -19.58 -4.69 -1.14
CA GLU A 263 -19.42 -3.45 -1.92
C GLU A 263 -18.53 -2.40 -1.23
N LYS A 264 -18.36 -2.50 0.10
CA LYS A 264 -17.69 -1.48 0.92
C LYS A 264 -16.38 -1.97 1.54
N GLY A 265 -15.86 -3.12 1.12
CA GLY A 265 -14.57 -3.63 1.58
C GLY A 265 -14.55 -3.93 3.08
N SER A 266 -13.37 -3.80 3.67
CA SER A 266 -13.16 -4.00 5.10
C SER A 266 -13.47 -2.75 5.91
N GLN A 267 -14.45 -2.82 6.81
CA GLN A 267 -14.69 -1.76 7.78
C GLN A 267 -14.22 -2.20 9.16
N ARG A 268 -13.29 -1.44 9.75
CA ARG A 268 -12.92 -1.65 11.16
C ARG A 268 -14.12 -1.32 12.04
N VAL A 269 -14.45 -2.22 12.94
CA VAL A 269 -15.52 -1.99 13.91
C VAL A 269 -14.90 -1.96 15.30
N LYS A 270 -15.24 -0.94 16.07
CA LYS A 270 -14.85 -0.85 17.48
C LYS A 270 -15.75 -1.80 18.28
N PHE A 271 -15.31 -3.04 18.42
CA PHE A 271 -15.89 -3.94 19.40
C PHE A 271 -15.09 -3.79 20.69
N LYS A 272 -15.76 -3.34 21.76
CA LYS A 272 -15.26 -3.57 23.12
C LYS A 272 -15.69 -5.00 23.51
N PRO A 273 -14.77 -5.88 23.93
CA PRO A 273 -15.15 -7.15 24.53
C PRO A 273 -16.03 -6.92 25.76
#